data_AF-W2P0V2-F1
#
_entry.id   AF-W2P0V2-F1
#
_cell.length_a   1.000
_cell.length_b   1.000
_cell.length_c   1.000
_cell.angle_alpha   90.00
_cell.angle_beta   90.00
_cell.angle_gamma   90.00
#
_symmetry.space_group_name_H-M   'P 1'
#
loop_
_entity.id
_entity.type
_entity.pdbx_description
1 polymer ?
#
loop_
_entity_poly.entity_id
_entity_poly.type
_entity_poly.pdbx_seq_one_letter_code
_entity_poly.pdbx_strand_id
1 'polypeptide(L)' 'MASTNKTVLITGSTRGIGLAFAEHYIKAGWNVIGTA' A
#
# COMPACT_ATOMS: atom_id res chain seq x y z
N MET A 1 1.26 -1.99 -22.11
CA MET A 1 2.54 -2.20 -21.38
C MET A 1 2.21 -2.47 -19.92
N ALA A 2 2.70 -3.56 -19.33
CA ALA A 2 2.52 -3.80 -17.90
C ALA A 2 3.42 -2.82 -17.13
N SER A 3 2.83 -1.93 -16.30
CA SER A 3 3.63 -1.07 -15.43
C SER A 3 4.34 -1.93 -14.40
N THR A 4 5.66 -1.89 -14.34
CA THR A 4 6.49 -2.61 -13.36
C THR A 4 6.47 -1.95 -11.97
N ASN A 5 5.33 -1.37 -11.57
CA ASN A 5 5.19 -0.76 -10.26
C ASN A 5 5.18 -1.87 -9.22
N LYS A 6 6.04 -1.72 -8.20
CA LYS A 6 6.13 -2.66 -7.09
C LYS A 6 4.77 -2.74 -6.39
N THR A 7 4.36 -3.94 -5.99
CA THR A 7 3.08 -4.18 -5.31
C THR A 7 3.33 -4.61 -3.86
N VAL A 8 2.53 -4.10 -2.94
CA VAL A 8 2.56 -4.47 -1.52
C VAL A 8 1.16 -4.82 -1.01
N LEU A 9 1.06 -5.85 -0.17
CA LEU A 9 -0.15 -6.23 0.56
C LEU A 9 0.00 -5.82 2.03
N ILE A 10 -0.97 -5.06 2.54
CA ILE A 10 -0.97 -4.55 3.92
C ILE A 10 -2.26 -5.00 4.62
N THR A 11 -2.11 -5.82 5.66
CA THR A 11 -3.21 -6.22 6.56
C THR A 11 -3.36 -5.20 7.69
N GLY A 12 -4.57 -5.05 8.26
CA GLY A 12 -4.81 -4.05 9.31
C GLY A 12 -4.66 -2.60 8.81
N SER A 13 -4.99 -2.34 7.54
CA SER A 13 -4.72 -1.07 6.85
C SER A 13 -5.72 0.06 7.16
N THR A 14 -6.68 -0.18 8.07
CA THR A 14 -7.77 0.77 8.37
C THR A 14 -7.39 1.85 9.38
N ARG A 15 -6.37 1.63 10.21
CA ARG A 15 -5.93 2.59 11.25
C ARG A 15 -4.49 2.34 11.70
N GLY A 16 -3.95 3.29 12.47
CA GLY A 16 -2.63 3.17 13.08
C GLY A 16 -1.51 3.00 12.06
N ILE A 17 -0.55 2.14 12.36
CA ILE A 17 0.64 1.95 11.52
C ILE A 17 0.33 1.31 10.17
N GLY A 18 -0.72 0.47 10.08
CA GLY A 18 -1.14 -0.14 8.82
C GLY A 18 -1.62 0.92 7.81
N LEU A 19 -2.42 1.89 8.27
CA LEU A 19 -2.83 3.04 7.45
C LEU A 19 -1.63 3.90 7.06
N ALA A 20 -0.73 4.19 8.01
CA ALA A 20 0.47 4.98 7.74
C ALA A 20 1.38 4.34 6.67
N PHE A 21 1.53 3.01 6.67
CA PHE A 21 2.26 2.30 5.63
C PHE A 21 1.54 2.33 4.29
N ALA A 22 0.22 2.16 4.26
CA ALA A 22 -0.55 2.27 3.02
C ALA A 22 -0.34 3.63 2.35
N GLU A 23 -0.47 4.72 3.11
CA GLU A 23 -0.20 6.07 2.61
C GLU A 23 1.23 6.27 2.14
N HIS A 24 2.21 5.73 2.89
CA HIS A 24 3.63 5.83 2.53
C HIS A 24 3.91 5.18 1.17
N TYR A 25 3.41 3.95 0.94
CA TYR A 25 3.67 3.24 -0.30
C TYR A 25 2.88 3.80 -1.48
N ILE A 26 1.67 4.33 -1.26
CA ILE A 26 0.94 5.11 -2.29
C ILE A 26 1.77 6.32 -2.72
N LYS A 27 2.31 7.10 -1.77
CA LYS A 27 3.17 8.26 -2.06
C LYS A 27 4.47 7.86 -2.77
N ALA A 28 4.98 6.66 -2.52
CA ALA A 28 6.14 6.10 -3.22
C ALA A 28 5.82 5.59 -4.64
N GLY A 29 4.56 5.65 -5.09
CA GLY A 29 4.13 5.21 -6.42
C GLY A 29 3.93 3.70 -6.56
N TRP A 30 3.79 2.99 -5.43
CA TRP A 30 3.56 1.54 -5.44
C TRP A 30 2.08 1.24 -5.63
N ASN A 31 1.80 0.05 -6.13
CA ASN A 31 0.46 -0.52 -6.08
C ASN A 31 0.22 -1.10 -4.67
N VAL A 32 -0.84 -0.64 -4.00
CA VAL A 32 -1.12 -1.01 -2.61
C VAL A 32 -2.44 -1.76 -2.53
N ILE A 33 -2.41 -2.97 -1.97
CA ILE A 33 -3.60 -3.77 -1.64
C ILE A 33 -3.75 -3.76 -0.13
N GLY A 34 -4.85 -3.20 0.38
CA GLY A 34 -5.15 -3.13 1.80
C GLY A 34 -6.30 -4.04 2.21
N THR A 35 -6.17 -4.72 3.36
CA THR A 35 -7.29 -5.40 4.02
C THR A 35 -7.52 -4.85 5.42
N ALA A 36 -8.75 -5.03 5.93
CA ALA A 36 -9.15 -4.60 7.27
C ALA A 36 -8.38 -5.32 8.39
#